data_AF-A0A6N2N776-F1
#
_entry.id   AF-A0A6N2N776-F1
#
_cell.length_a   1.000
_cell.length_b   1.000
_cell.length_c   1.000
_cell.angle_alpha   90.00
_cell.angle_beta   90.00
_cell.angle_gamma   90.00
#
_symmetry.space_group_name_H-M   'P 1'
#
loop_
_entity.id
_entity.type
_entity.pdbx_description
1 polymer ?
#
loop_
_entity_poly.entity_id
_entity_poly.type
_entity_poly.pdbx_seq_one_letter_code
_entity_poly.pdbx_strand_id
1 'polypeptide(L)' 'MDPQPEPVSYICGGKDCGMENTLKPGDVIQCRECGYRILYKKRTRRKMRCMKFPALDGKGSPSSHCPHLELR' A
#
# COMPACT_ATOMS: atom_id res chain seq x y z
N MET A 1 -26.54 15.39 0.88
CA MET A 1 -25.59 15.00 1.93
C MET A 1 -24.29 14.64 1.24
N ASP A 2 -23.25 15.43 1.43
CA ASP A 2 -21.94 15.19 0.82
C ASP A 2 -21.26 13.98 1.49
N PRO A 3 -20.76 12.99 0.73
CA PRO A 3 -20.12 11.82 1.31
C PRO A 3 -18.84 12.21 2.04
N GLN A 4 -18.81 12.02 3.37
CA GLN A 4 -17.63 12.27 4.16
C GLN A 4 -16.47 11.36 3.68
N PRO A 5 -15.27 11.90 3.47
CA PRO A 5 -14.14 11.10 2.99
C PRO A 5 -13.78 10.02 4.02
N GLU A 6 -13.81 8.76 3.60
CA GLU A 6 -13.38 7.64 4.43
C GLU A 6 -11.92 7.80 4.87
N PRO A 7 -11.59 7.48 6.13
CA PRO A 7 -10.22 7.58 6.64
C PRO A 7 -9.31 6.61 5.88
N VAL A 8 -8.28 7.17 5.23
CA VAL A 8 -7.26 6.40 4.52
C VAL A 8 -6.18 5.97 5.50
N SER A 9 -5.88 4.67 5.55
CA SER A 9 -4.73 4.15 6.29
C SER A 9 -3.45 4.23 5.45
N TYR A 10 -2.40 4.74 6.09
CA TYR A 10 -1.06 4.82 5.54
C TYR A 10 -0.10 3.94 6.33
N ILE A 11 0.92 3.40 5.70
CA ILE A 11 1.95 2.56 6.30
C ILE A 11 3.25 3.36 6.35
N CYS A 12 3.95 3.36 7.48
CA CYS A 12 5.23 4.05 7.59
C CYS A 12 6.31 3.40 6.72
N GLY A 13 7.05 4.20 5.95
CA GLY A 13 8.19 3.75 5.16
C GLY A 13 9.51 3.67 5.93
N GLY A 14 9.48 3.89 7.26
CA GLY A 14 10.64 3.68 8.12
C GLY A 14 11.03 2.20 8.11
N LYS A 15 12.32 1.93 7.88
CA LYS A 15 12.89 0.58 7.70
C LYS A 15 12.50 -0.41 8.80
N ASP A 16 12.32 0.08 10.02
CA ASP A 16 12.03 -0.73 11.20
C ASP A 16 10.65 -0.43 11.82
N CYS A 17 9.85 0.45 11.20
CA CYS A 17 8.57 0.89 11.74
C CYS A 17 7.41 0.10 11.13
N GLY A 18 7.13 0.29 9.83
CA GLY A 18 5.99 -0.38 9.17
C GLY A 18 4.61 -0.13 9.80
N MET A 19 4.49 0.80 10.75
CA MET A 19 3.26 1.01 11.50
C MET A 19 2.19 1.68 10.63
N GLU A 20 0.93 1.28 10.86
CA GLU A 20 -0.23 1.91 10.23
C GLU A 20 -0.56 3.24 10.94
N ASN A 21 -0.68 4.31 10.17
CA ASN A 21 -1.03 5.64 10.63
C ASN A 21 -2.30 6.11 9.91
N THR A 22 -3.27 6.57 10.68
CA THR A 22 -4.54 7.12 10.19
C THR A 22 -4.44 8.63 10.19
N LEU A 23 -4.18 9.23 9.02
CA LEU A 23 -4.04 10.69 8.86
C LEU A 23 -5.30 11.26 8.21
N LYS A 24 -5.75 12.42 8.69
CA LYS A 24 -6.83 13.17 8.05
C LYS A 24 -6.25 14.11 6.99
N PRO A 25 -7.01 14.50 5.97
CA PRO A 25 -6.57 15.54 5.03
C PRO A 25 -6.28 16.84 5.79
N GLY A 26 -5.06 17.36 5.65
CA GLY A 26 -4.59 18.58 6.33
C GLY A 26 -3.69 18.34 7.55
N ASP A 27 -3.60 17.12 8.07
CA ASP A 27 -2.64 16.79 9.14
C ASP A 27 -1.20 16.73 8.61
N VAL A 28 -0.23 17.04 9.49
CA VAL A 28 1.19 16.91 9.18
C VAL A 28 1.54 15.45 8.97
N ILE A 29 2.17 15.15 7.83
CA ILE A 29 2.64 13.81 7.48
C ILE A 29 3.85 13.46 8.36
N GLN A 30 3.58 12.74 9.45
CA GLN A 30 4.61 12.26 10.37
C GLN A 30 4.16 10.97 11.04
N CYS A 31 5.06 9.99 11.11
CA CYS A 31 4.82 8.78 11.88
C CYS A 31 4.96 9.06 13.38
N ARG A 32 4.01 8.55 14.19
CA ARG A 32 3.97 8.75 15.65
C ARG A 32 5.08 7.99 16.39
N GLU A 33 5.62 6.93 15.80
CA GLU A 33 6.56 6.05 16.47
C GLU A 33 8.03 6.38 16.14
N CYS A 34 8.34 6.68 14.88
CA CYS A 34 9.71 6.91 14.41
C CYS A 34 10.00 8.35 13.98
N GLY A 35 8.99 9.22 13.89
CA GLY A 35 9.16 10.60 13.45
C GLY A 35 9.50 10.79 11.96
N TYR A 36 9.66 9.70 11.20
CA TYR A 36 9.83 9.79 9.74
C TYR A 36 8.58 10.36 9.07
N ARG A 37 8.81 11.10 7.98
CA ARG A 37 7.77 11.79 7.20
C ARG A 37 7.41 11.06 5.90
N ILE A 38 7.82 9.79 5.79
CA ILE A 38 7.59 8.94 4.62
C ILE A 38 6.52 7.93 5.00
N LEU A 39 5.35 8.03 4.36
CA LEU A 39 4.23 7.12 4.53
C LEU A 39 3.71 6.68 3.15
N TYR A 40 3.43 5.38 3.00
CA TYR A 40 2.86 4.77 1.82
C TYR A 40 1.36 4.55 2.00
N LYS A 41 0.57 4.65 0.94
CA LYS A 41 -0.87 4.33 1.02
C LYS A 41 -1.05 2.82 1.08
N LYS A 42 -1.88 2.33 2.00
CA LYS A 42 -2.17 0.89 2.08
C LYS A 42 -2.85 0.42 0.79
N ARG A 43 -2.40 -0.74 0.29
CA ARG A 43 -2.96 -1.34 -0.93
C ARG A 43 -4.40 -1.77 -0.68
N THR A 44 -5.30 -1.52 -1.63
CA THR A 44 -6.70 -1.97 -1.50
C THR A 44 -6.81 -3.48 -1.73
N ARG A 45 -7.70 -4.16 -0.99
CA ARG A 45 -8.01 -5.60 -1.22
C ARG A 45 -8.73 -5.88 -2.54
N ARG A 46 -9.16 -4.84 -3.27
CA ARG A 46 -9.70 -5.00 -4.62
C ARG A 46 -8.62 -5.62 -5.49
N LYS A 47 -8.92 -6.78 -6.09
CA LYS A 47 -8.02 -7.50 -7.00
C LYS A 47 -7.63 -6.52 -8.11
N MET A 48 -6.45 -5.91 -8.00
CA MET A 48 -5.87 -5.24 -9.17
C MET A 48 -5.75 -6.33 -10.21
N ARG A 49 -6.44 -6.15 -11.35
CA ARG A 49 -6.21 -6.99 -12.53
C ARG A 49 -4.75 -6.76 -12.87
N CYS A 50 -3.89 -7.66 -12.42
CA CYS A 50 -2.48 -7.65 -12.75
C CYS A 50 -2.46 -7.71 -14.27
N MET A 51 -2.21 -6.56 -14.90
CA MET A 51 -1.91 -6.51 -16.31
C MET A 51 -0.62 -7.32 -16.40
N LYS A 52 -0.75 -8.56 -16.84
CA LYS A 52 0.39 -9.40 -17.18
C LYS A 52 1.14 -8.61 -18.23
N PHE A 53 2.21 -7.93 -17.84
CA PHE A 53 3.20 -7.50 -18.82
C PHE A 53 3.67 -8.77 -19.52
N PRO A 54 3.68 -8.82 -20.85
CA PRO A 54 4.27 -9.96 -21.54
C PRO A 54 5.73 -10.02 -21.08
N ALA A 55 6.05 -11.05 -20.28
CA ALA A 55 7.43 -11.38 -19.99
C ALA A 55 8.10 -11.68 -21.34
N LEU A 56 9.08 -10.87 -21.73
CA LEU A 56 9.94 -11.13 -22.89
C LEU A 56 11.00 -12.16 -22.50
N ASP A 57 10.60 -13.23 -21.83
CA ASP A 57 11.50 -14.30 -21.41
C ASP A 57 10.77 -15.62 -21.67
N GLY A 58 11.15 -16.27 -22.78
CA GLY A 58 10.68 -17.59 -23.13
C GLY A 58 10.99 -18.57 -21.99
N LYS A 59 9.95 -19.28 -21.55
CA LYS A 59 9.92 -20.37 -20.56
C LYS A 59 9.74 -19.94 -19.10
N GLY A 60 8.49 -19.94 -18.66
CA GLY A 60 8.10 -19.95 -17.25
C GLY A 60 6.58 -20.05 -17.12
N SER A 61 6.08 -21.17 -16.60
CA SER A 61 4.64 -21.44 -16.42
C SER A 61 3.93 -20.31 -15.66
N PRO A 62 2.69 -19.93 -16.02
CA PRO A 62 1.94 -18.92 -15.30
C PRO A 62 1.42 -19.51 -13.99
N SER A 63 2.19 -19.42 -12.93
CA SER A 63 1.70 -19.66 -11.57
C SER A 63 0.56 -18.66 -11.31
N SER A 64 -0.67 -19.15 -11.27
CA SER A 64 -1.91 -18.40 -10.96
C SER A 64 -1.96 -17.87 -9.53
N HIS A 65 -0.82 -17.75 -8.87
CA HIS A 65 -0.70 -17.11 -7.58
C HIS A 65 -0.45 -15.64 -7.85
N CYS A 66 -1.52 -14.82 -7.85
CA CYS A 66 -1.33 -13.43 -7.48
C CYS A 66 -0.55 -13.46 -6.17
N PRO A 67 0.60 -12.77 -6.03
CA PRO A 67 1.07 -12.49 -4.70
C PRO A 67 -0.08 -11.68 -4.10
N HIS A 68 -0.86 -12.31 -3.22
CA HIS A 68 -1.43 -11.60 -2.10
C HIS A 68 -0.18 -10.99 -1.47
N LEU A 69 0.13 -9.78 -1.93
CA LEU A 69 1.24 -9.02 -1.42
C LEU A 69 0.71 -8.65 -0.05
N GLU A 70 0.90 -9.58 0.89
CA GLU A 70 0.97 -9.34 2.32
C GLU A 70 2.17 -8.40 2.50
N LEU A 71 2.01 -7.19 1.99
CA LEU A 71 2.67 -6.00 2.49
C LEU A 71 2.26 -5.97 3.97
N ARG A 72 3.16 -6.48 4.81
CA ARG A 72 3.45 -5.75 6.05
C ARG A 72 3.68 -4.29 5.69
#